data_AF-A0AAW0CIW0-F1
#
_entry.id   AF-A0AAW0CIW0-F1
#
_cell.length_a   1.000
_cell.length_b   1.000
_cell.length_c   1.000
_cell.angle_alpha   90.00
_cell.angle_beta   90.00
_cell.angle_gamma   90.00
#
_symmetry.space_group_name_H-M   'P 1'
#
loop_
_entity.id
_entity.type
_entity.pdbx_description
1 polymer ?
#
loop_
_entity_poly.entity_id
_entity_poly.type
_entity_poly.pdbx_seq_one_letter_code
_entity_poly.pdbx_strand_id
1 'polypeptide(L)'
;MLALPIVHDMFDFLKNNPDISDKLNFPKLQRFFRLCRRHLFREADPESPEDPTVLPAELDLPLRTFLSSALGLEENLVQRCWSGMRTTIAESCYWDVTDDDDLFRMYGDGAQIGAMDLIADLKTCLGPDCNRRNLRKEAGVSCRIFTLRRGVLPAYYYTLYCSVCSTRYYPNYYVQRPGDINCQRVYYGGIPSVLHVFQKAFVEVDLIEHFEWQMMFQHSSAQSIARVYNRTLGRTNQNLPWNGALSAALDADLVYESFFLHALLRDHQKQNSILSVPHGSNQRRWLDQALQERNLRIAGNGQPLWAHACKKCMKIQVKDDGTKVCREPLASARDRFCPLHQSQALVCAIDGCKNPAELSHLTCTAVEHRQAEDDFQVRRTTAMSQLKARFQRAGVPLLNDVDPVVENDGSITEAIPSSTARLTGQMSRRWTHNEQLVVYPCGIIASRCTFYNSEAVSGVKDSHEYCNQNCNPAGYPELQQGEKWTFNSSAAEQTNTWFGAFHPIVKEMLQWRYNFFCDEMIMLRNEWTEEELFKEGSCPIIRSESFLRGGDW
;
A
#
# COMPACT_ATOMS: atom_id res chain seq x y z
N MET A 1 -1.56 34.24 12.45
CA MET A 1 -1.40 35.58 13.04
C MET A 1 -2.79 36.01 13.52
N LEU A 2 -3.01 36.20 14.83
CA LEU A 2 -4.33 36.54 15.40
C LEU A 2 -4.88 37.81 14.73
N ALA A 3 -6.18 37.87 14.46
CA ALA A 3 -6.81 39.11 14.00
C ALA A 3 -6.66 40.19 15.09
N LEU A 4 -6.34 41.42 14.68
CA LEU A 4 -6.10 42.54 15.60
C LEU A 4 -7.19 42.74 16.67
N PRO A 5 -8.50 42.58 16.37
CA PRO A 5 -9.57 42.71 17.36
C PRO A 5 -9.50 41.69 18.49
N ILE A 6 -9.20 40.42 18.17
CA ILE A 6 -9.07 39.33 19.16
C ILE A 6 -7.94 39.65 20.16
N VAL A 7 -6.84 40.19 19.65
CA VAL A 7 -5.70 40.57 20.49
C VAL A 7 -6.08 41.69 21.46
N HIS A 8 -6.88 42.66 21.02
CA HIS A 8 -7.37 43.75 21.87
C HIS A 8 -8.25 43.22 23.01
N ASP A 9 -9.22 42.35 22.69
CA ASP A 9 -10.11 41.74 23.68
C ASP A 9 -9.34 40.91 24.73
N MET A 10 -8.32 40.18 24.28
CA MET A 10 -7.41 39.45 25.16
C MET A 10 -6.68 40.39 26.13
N PHE A 11 -6.15 41.52 25.65
CA PHE A 11 -5.46 42.50 26.49
C PHE A 11 -6.41 43.19 27.46
N ASP A 12 -7.61 43.56 27.03
CA ASP A 12 -8.63 44.17 27.89
C ASP A 12 -9.07 43.21 29.00
N PHE A 13 -9.25 41.93 28.67
CA PHE A 13 -9.57 40.91 29.67
C PHE A 13 -8.46 40.79 30.74
N LEU A 14 -7.19 40.71 30.32
CA LEU A 14 -6.05 40.62 31.26
C LEU A 14 -5.92 41.89 32.11
N LYS A 15 -6.12 43.08 31.52
CA LYS A 15 -6.07 44.36 32.22
C LYS A 15 -7.15 44.46 33.31
N ASN A 16 -8.34 43.93 33.04
CA ASN A 16 -9.45 43.93 33.98
C ASN A 16 -9.36 42.80 35.03
N ASN A 17 -8.43 41.85 34.87
CA ASN A 17 -8.22 40.71 35.77
C ASN A 17 -6.72 40.55 36.11
N PRO A 18 -6.14 41.45 36.93
CA PRO A 18 -4.69 41.46 37.20
C PRO A 18 -4.19 40.18 37.87
N ASP A 19 -5.01 39.53 38.69
CA ASP A 19 -4.71 38.24 39.32
C ASP A 19 -4.58 37.08 38.31
N ILE A 20 -5.25 37.19 37.16
CA ILE A 20 -5.10 36.28 36.03
C ILE A 20 -3.87 36.67 35.20
N SER A 21 -3.65 37.97 34.97
CA SER A 21 -2.51 38.50 34.21
C SER A 21 -1.16 38.06 34.79
N ASP A 22 -1.04 37.96 36.11
CA ASP A 22 0.20 37.52 36.77
C ASP A 22 0.52 36.04 36.52
N LYS A 23 -0.50 35.20 36.31
CA LYS A 23 -0.36 33.75 36.13
C LYS A 23 -0.42 33.30 34.67
N LEU A 24 -1.02 34.11 33.79
CA LEU A 24 -1.33 33.79 32.39
C LEU A 24 -0.61 34.73 31.42
N ASN A 25 0.64 34.39 31.08
CA ASN A 25 1.37 35.12 30.04
C ASN A 25 0.78 34.90 28.63
N PHE A 26 1.15 35.75 27.68
CA PHE A 26 0.60 35.70 26.32
C PHE A 26 0.73 34.33 25.63
N PRO A 27 1.88 33.60 25.70
CA PRO A 27 1.96 32.23 25.15
C PRO A 27 0.99 31.24 25.80
N LYS A 28 0.80 31.26 27.12
CA LYS A 28 -0.19 30.41 27.80
C LYS A 28 -1.61 30.78 27.42
N LEU A 29 -1.90 32.07 27.25
CA LEU A 29 -3.20 32.54 26.79
C LEU A 29 -3.51 32.07 25.37
N GLN A 30 -2.56 32.18 24.44
CA GLN A 30 -2.70 31.64 23.08
C GLN A 30 -2.92 30.11 23.11
N ARG A 31 -2.21 29.39 23.97
CA ARG A 31 -2.40 27.94 24.17
C ARG A 31 -3.78 27.62 24.75
N PHE A 32 -4.27 28.39 25.72
CA PHE A 32 -5.63 28.24 26.25
C PHE A 32 -6.68 28.34 25.13
N PHE A 33 -6.59 29.36 24.29
CA PHE A 33 -7.49 29.52 23.14
C PHE A 33 -7.43 28.32 22.19
N ARG A 34 -6.21 27.89 21.81
CA ARG A 34 -6.01 26.75 20.92
C ARG A 34 -6.59 25.45 21.48
N LEU A 35 -6.33 25.14 22.75
CA LEU A 35 -6.83 23.92 23.40
C LEU A 35 -8.35 23.92 23.57
N CYS A 36 -8.94 25.06 24.00
CA CYS A 36 -10.38 25.21 24.08
C CYS A 36 -11.04 25.02 22.72
N ARG A 37 -10.53 25.69 21.67
CA ARG A 37 -11.09 25.54 20.33
C ARG A 37 -10.99 24.11 19.83
N ARG A 38 -9.82 23.50 19.98
CA ARG A 38 -9.55 22.13 19.53
C ARG A 38 -10.41 21.08 20.26
N HIS A 39 -10.90 21.36 21.46
CA HIS A 39 -11.78 20.45 22.18
C HIS A 39 -13.26 20.72 21.90
N LEU A 40 -13.68 21.98 21.92
CA LEU A 40 -15.09 22.38 21.83
C LEU A 40 -15.61 22.47 20.40
N PHE A 41 -14.74 22.77 19.43
CA PHE A 41 -15.11 22.98 18.02
C PHE A 41 -14.55 21.87 17.12
N ARG A 42 -14.55 20.62 17.62
CA ARG A 42 -13.98 19.45 16.90
C ARG A 42 -14.68 19.14 15.58
N GLU A 43 -15.96 19.46 15.46
CA GLU A 43 -16.81 19.20 14.30
C GLU A 43 -17.10 20.48 13.48
N ALA A 44 -16.49 21.61 13.87
CA ALA A 44 -16.72 22.92 13.26
C ALA A 44 -15.87 23.12 12.00
N ASP A 45 -16.39 23.87 11.04
CA ASP A 45 -15.58 24.40 9.94
C ASP A 45 -14.48 25.32 10.53
N PRO A 46 -13.18 25.06 10.28
CA PRO A 46 -12.07 25.87 10.78
C PRO A 46 -12.17 27.36 10.43
N GLU A 47 -12.86 27.68 9.33
CA GLU A 47 -13.00 29.02 8.77
C GLU A 47 -14.32 29.72 9.14
N SER A 48 -15.28 29.00 9.73
CA SER A 48 -16.57 29.57 10.14
C SER A 48 -16.60 29.92 11.62
N PRO A 49 -16.95 31.16 12.02
CA PRO A 49 -17.27 31.46 13.41
C PRO A 49 -18.53 30.68 13.84
N GLU A 50 -18.49 30.10 15.04
CA GLU A 50 -19.65 29.42 15.62
C GLU A 50 -20.52 30.36 16.45
N ASP A 51 -21.82 30.06 16.56
CA ASP A 51 -22.75 30.81 17.39
C ASP A 51 -22.33 30.73 18.87
N PRO A 52 -21.90 31.86 19.49
CA PRO A 52 -21.43 31.86 20.88
C PRO A 52 -22.53 31.47 21.88
N THR A 53 -23.80 31.53 21.48
CA THR A 53 -24.94 31.18 22.35
C THR A 53 -25.08 29.66 22.57
N VAL A 54 -24.45 28.85 21.74
CA VAL A 54 -24.44 27.37 21.85
C VAL A 54 -23.37 26.89 22.84
N LEU A 55 -22.44 27.76 23.25
CA LEU A 55 -21.34 27.41 24.14
C LEU A 55 -21.78 27.25 25.60
N PRO A 56 -21.24 26.25 26.32
CA PRO A 56 -21.61 26.03 27.71
C PRO A 56 -21.12 27.18 28.59
N ALA A 57 -21.93 27.55 29.58
CA ALA A 57 -21.55 28.57 30.56
C ALA A 57 -20.35 28.13 31.42
N GLU A 58 -20.27 26.83 31.71
CA GLU A 58 -19.18 26.21 32.45
C GLU A 58 -18.50 25.14 31.61
N LEU A 59 -17.17 25.08 31.70
CA LEU A 59 -16.43 23.98 31.10
C LEU A 59 -16.73 22.70 31.88
N ASP A 60 -16.79 21.58 31.17
CA ASP A 60 -16.93 20.29 31.82
C ASP A 60 -15.66 19.94 32.63
N LEU A 61 -15.83 19.07 33.63
CA LEU A 61 -14.72 18.70 34.51
C LEU A 61 -13.50 18.15 33.75
N PRO A 62 -13.65 17.23 32.76
CA PRO A 62 -12.55 16.79 31.90
C PRO A 62 -11.74 17.93 31.31
N LEU A 63 -12.38 18.90 30.64
CA LEU A 63 -11.66 19.97 29.96
C LEU A 63 -11.00 20.92 30.95
N ARG A 64 -11.67 21.22 32.09
CA ARG A 64 -11.06 22.06 33.14
C ARG A 64 -9.82 21.42 33.74
N THR A 65 -9.89 20.13 34.11
CA THR A 65 -8.76 19.40 34.71
C THR A 65 -7.59 19.28 33.71
N PHE A 66 -7.88 19.05 32.43
CA PHE A 66 -6.88 19.05 31.37
C PHE A 66 -6.19 20.40 31.22
N LEU A 67 -6.96 21.50 31.07
CA LEU A 67 -6.41 22.85 30.89
C LEU A 67 -5.62 23.32 32.11
N SER A 68 -6.11 23.01 33.31
CA SER A 68 -5.43 23.22 34.60
C SER A 68 -4.03 22.60 34.58
N SER A 69 -3.94 21.31 34.25
CA SER A 69 -2.68 20.58 34.18
C SER A 69 -1.77 21.08 33.06
N ALA A 70 -2.32 21.30 31.86
CA ALA A 70 -1.55 21.69 30.67
C ALA A 70 -0.97 23.11 30.75
N LEU A 71 -1.62 24.01 31.48
CA LEU A 71 -1.21 25.41 31.62
C LEU A 71 -0.55 25.71 32.99
N GLY A 72 -0.64 24.77 33.93
CA GLY A 72 -0.19 24.95 35.31
C GLY A 72 -0.99 26.04 36.03
N LEU A 73 -2.32 25.98 35.92
CA LEU A 73 -3.26 26.96 36.48
C LEU A 73 -4.26 26.26 37.40
N GLU A 74 -4.80 26.97 38.38
CA GLU A 74 -5.88 26.44 39.23
C GLU A 74 -7.18 26.30 38.42
N GLU A 75 -7.97 25.25 38.65
CA GLU A 75 -9.22 25.00 37.91
C GLU A 75 -10.22 26.16 38.00
N ASN A 76 -10.29 26.86 39.14
CA ASN A 76 -11.13 28.06 39.29
C ASN A 76 -10.70 29.18 38.33
N LEU A 77 -9.38 29.37 38.17
CA LEU A 77 -8.84 30.38 37.27
C LEU A 77 -9.10 30.01 35.80
N VAL A 78 -8.98 28.72 35.45
CA VAL A 78 -9.36 28.19 34.12
C VAL A 78 -10.83 28.50 33.82
N GLN A 79 -11.73 28.24 34.77
CA GLN A 79 -13.16 28.53 34.60
C GLN A 79 -13.43 30.04 34.46
N ARG A 80 -12.75 30.90 35.23
CA ARG A 80 -12.86 32.37 35.08
C ARG A 80 -12.35 32.86 33.72
N CYS A 81 -11.25 32.29 33.22
CA CYS A 81 -10.74 32.58 31.89
C CYS A 81 -11.75 32.20 30.80
N TRP A 82 -12.40 31.03 30.92
CA TRP A 82 -13.47 30.63 30.02
C TRP A 82 -14.65 31.60 30.05
N SER A 83 -15.19 31.89 31.24
CA SER A 83 -16.35 32.75 31.38
C SER A 83 -16.14 34.16 30.80
N GLY A 84 -14.93 34.70 30.91
CA GLY A 84 -14.60 36.03 30.39
C GLY A 84 -14.25 36.09 28.90
N MET A 85 -13.81 34.98 28.30
CA MET A 85 -13.28 34.98 26.92
C MET A 85 -14.01 34.02 25.98
N ARG A 86 -15.05 33.30 26.42
CA ARG A 86 -15.76 32.30 25.59
C ARG A 86 -16.25 32.84 24.25
N THR A 87 -16.72 34.10 24.20
CA THR A 87 -17.19 34.75 22.97
C THR A 87 -16.03 34.99 22.01
N THR A 88 -14.95 35.58 22.51
CA THR A 88 -13.72 35.81 21.74
C THR A 88 -13.11 34.49 21.26
N ILE A 89 -13.19 33.42 22.06
CA ILE A 89 -12.72 32.08 21.67
C ILE A 89 -13.56 31.52 20.52
N ALA A 90 -14.90 31.70 20.56
CA ALA A 90 -15.81 31.28 19.48
C ALA A 90 -15.49 31.96 18.15
N GLU A 91 -15.21 33.27 18.21
CA GLU A 91 -14.95 34.13 17.05
C GLU A 91 -13.51 34.03 16.51
N SER A 92 -12.58 33.49 17.30
CA SER A 92 -11.19 33.33 16.85
C SER A 92 -11.05 32.25 15.77
N CYS A 93 -10.12 32.38 14.83
CA CYS A 93 -9.90 31.34 13.81
C CYS A 93 -9.17 30.13 14.40
N TYR A 94 -9.34 28.95 13.78
CA TYR A 94 -8.62 27.74 14.14
C TYR A 94 -7.14 27.86 13.78
N TRP A 95 -6.28 27.44 14.70
CA TRP A 95 -4.84 27.36 14.50
C TRP A 95 -4.49 25.88 14.49
N ASP A 96 -4.11 25.35 13.33
CA ASP A 96 -3.58 23.98 13.28
C ASP A 96 -2.22 23.96 13.97
N VAL A 97 -2.16 23.34 15.16
CA VAL A 97 -0.89 23.20 15.86
C VAL A 97 -0.77 21.82 16.48
N THR A 98 -0.13 20.94 15.71
CA THR A 98 0.41 19.64 16.12
C THR A 98 1.30 19.73 17.38
N ASP A 99 1.86 20.91 17.68
CA ASP A 99 2.72 21.14 18.85
C ASP A 99 2.02 20.94 20.20
N ASP A 100 0.68 21.04 20.24
CA ASP A 100 -0.07 20.82 21.47
C ASP A 100 -0.44 19.32 21.68
N ASP A 101 -0.15 18.42 20.73
CA ASP A 101 -0.38 16.96 20.87
C ASP A 101 0.35 16.36 22.08
N ASP A 102 1.51 16.91 22.42
CA ASP A 102 2.32 16.50 23.56
C ASP A 102 1.60 16.74 24.89
N LEU A 103 0.77 17.77 24.99
CA LEU A 103 -0.04 18.03 26.19
C LEU A 103 -1.11 16.96 26.38
N PHE A 104 -1.72 16.47 25.29
CA PHE A 104 -2.68 15.37 25.34
C PHE A 104 -2.00 14.06 25.77
N ARG A 105 -0.77 13.81 25.33
CA ARG A 105 0.01 12.63 25.77
C ARG A 105 0.36 12.66 27.24
N MET A 106 0.69 13.84 27.76
CA MET A 106 1.12 14.00 29.14
C MET A 106 -0.05 14.04 30.13
N TYR A 107 -1.12 14.76 29.78
CA TYR A 107 -2.21 15.13 30.71
C TYR A 107 -3.59 14.61 30.30
N GLY A 108 -3.74 14.10 29.07
CA GLY A 108 -5.03 13.72 28.51
C GLY A 108 -5.68 12.53 29.24
N ASP A 109 -4.91 11.47 29.52
CA ASP A 109 -5.45 10.25 30.16
C ASP A 109 -6.03 10.54 31.56
N GLY A 110 -5.31 11.31 32.38
CA GLY A 110 -5.76 11.71 33.72
C GLY A 110 -7.01 12.58 33.72
N ALA A 111 -7.22 13.34 32.64
CA ALA A 111 -8.40 14.19 32.45
C ALA A 111 -9.49 13.54 31.58
N GLN A 112 -9.28 12.31 31.10
CA GLN A 112 -10.15 11.63 30.13
C GLN A 112 -10.37 12.41 28.82
N ILE A 113 -9.34 13.09 28.32
CA ILE A 113 -9.36 13.84 27.07
C ILE A 113 -8.34 13.28 26.08
N GLY A 114 -8.84 12.89 24.90
CA GLY A 114 -8.02 12.52 23.76
C GLY A 114 -7.60 13.73 22.94
N ALA A 115 -6.54 13.58 22.16
CA ALA A 115 -6.13 14.51 21.11
C ALA A 115 -7.14 14.58 19.96
N MET A 116 -7.97 13.54 19.79
CA MET A 116 -9.03 13.41 18.80
C MET A 116 -10.21 12.61 19.36
N ASP A 117 -11.41 12.92 18.88
CA ASP A 117 -12.61 12.11 19.08
C ASP A 117 -13.04 11.47 17.75
N LEU A 118 -13.34 10.19 17.79
CA LEU A 118 -13.74 9.42 16.62
C LEU A 118 -15.19 8.97 16.78
N ILE A 119 -16.06 9.41 15.89
CA ILE A 119 -17.48 9.05 15.88
C ILE A 119 -17.96 8.89 14.45
N ALA A 120 -18.97 8.06 14.23
CA ALA A 120 -19.60 7.98 12.91
C ALA A 120 -20.35 9.29 12.62
N ASP A 121 -20.20 9.83 11.40
CA ASP A 121 -20.92 11.02 10.95
C ASP A 121 -22.38 10.68 10.60
N LEU A 122 -23.13 10.31 11.63
CA LEU A 122 -24.51 9.85 11.52
C LEU A 122 -25.36 10.48 12.63
N LYS A 123 -26.38 11.25 12.24
CA LYS A 123 -27.40 11.75 13.18
C LYS A 123 -28.55 10.76 13.36
N THR A 124 -28.85 10.00 12.32
CA THR A 124 -30.00 9.09 12.25
C THR A 124 -29.62 7.70 11.77
N CYS A 125 -30.38 6.69 12.19
CA CYS A 125 -30.19 5.30 11.81
C CYS A 125 -30.28 5.09 10.29
N LEU A 126 -29.38 4.26 9.75
CA LEU A 126 -29.36 3.84 8.34
C LEU A 126 -30.36 2.70 8.03
N GLY A 127 -30.89 2.02 9.05
CA GLY A 127 -31.81 0.90 8.87
C GLY A 127 -33.12 1.34 8.21
N PRO A 128 -33.61 0.63 7.18
CA PRO A 128 -34.80 1.04 6.42
C PRO A 128 -36.05 1.10 7.32
N ASP A 129 -36.17 0.16 8.26
CA ASP A 129 -37.32 0.07 9.18
C ASP A 129 -37.25 1.04 10.36
N CYS A 130 -36.20 1.87 10.45
CA CYS A 130 -35.97 2.74 11.60
C CYS A 130 -36.52 4.16 11.42
N ASN A 131 -37.13 4.50 10.27
CA ASN A 131 -37.72 5.82 10.01
C ASN A 131 -36.79 7.00 10.43
N ARG A 132 -35.50 6.91 10.10
CA ARG A 132 -34.47 7.90 10.50
C ARG A 132 -34.44 8.21 12.00
N ARG A 133 -34.62 7.19 12.85
CA ARG A 133 -34.52 7.33 14.32
C ARG A 133 -33.20 7.98 14.72
N ASN A 134 -33.27 8.98 15.60
CA ASN A 134 -32.09 9.59 16.21
C ASN A 134 -31.26 8.55 16.95
N LEU A 135 -29.95 8.59 16.72
CA LEU A 135 -29.02 7.68 17.35
C LEU A 135 -28.58 8.21 18.72
N ARG A 136 -28.45 7.30 19.70
CA ARG A 136 -27.95 7.65 21.03
C ARG A 136 -26.43 7.48 21.07
N LYS A 137 -25.69 8.54 21.39
CA LYS A 137 -24.26 8.48 21.68
C LYS A 137 -24.01 7.73 22.99
N GLU A 138 -23.15 6.72 22.95
CA GLU A 138 -22.70 5.98 24.12
C GLU A 138 -21.44 6.60 24.73
N ALA A 139 -21.03 6.11 25.91
CA ALA A 139 -19.83 6.58 26.59
C ALA A 139 -18.57 6.37 25.73
N GLY A 140 -17.65 7.33 25.80
CA GLY A 140 -16.40 7.29 25.06
C GLY A 140 -15.49 6.15 25.53
N VAL A 141 -14.83 5.51 24.58
CA VAL A 141 -13.85 4.45 24.83
C VAL A 141 -12.47 4.97 24.45
N SER A 142 -11.56 4.99 25.42
CA SER A 142 -10.15 5.37 25.20
C SER A 142 -9.50 4.46 24.15
N CYS A 143 -8.78 5.06 23.22
CA CYS A 143 -8.06 4.43 22.12
C CYS A 143 -6.75 5.16 21.77
N ARG A 144 -5.97 4.56 20.87
CA ARG A 144 -4.73 5.11 20.33
C ARG A 144 -4.83 5.25 18.81
N ILE A 145 -4.31 6.34 18.27
CA ILE A 145 -4.16 6.57 16.83
C ILE A 145 -2.67 6.58 16.49
N PHE A 146 -2.26 5.69 15.58
CA PHE A 146 -0.94 5.69 14.97
C PHE A 146 -0.96 6.59 13.74
N THR A 147 -0.07 7.58 13.69
CA THR A 147 -0.05 8.60 12.63
C THR A 147 1.32 8.66 11.98
N LEU A 148 1.37 9.08 10.73
CA LEU A 148 2.61 9.19 9.97
C LEU A 148 3.52 10.30 10.52
N ARG A 149 2.94 11.44 10.90
CA ARG A 149 3.71 12.67 11.22
C ARG A 149 3.61 13.12 12.67
N ARG A 150 2.53 12.78 13.36
CA ARG A 150 2.24 13.31 14.70
C ARG A 150 2.67 12.34 15.80
N GLY A 151 3.14 11.14 15.45
CA GLY A 151 3.39 10.05 16.37
C GLY A 151 2.11 9.43 16.92
N VAL A 152 2.21 8.72 18.06
CA VAL A 152 1.05 8.04 18.65
C VAL A 152 0.22 9.01 19.46
N LEU A 153 -1.08 9.10 19.19
CA LEU A 153 -2.01 10.02 19.86
C LEU A 153 -2.97 9.26 20.76
N PRO A 154 -3.21 9.73 22.00
CA PRO A 154 -4.36 9.29 22.78
C PRO A 154 -5.63 9.87 22.14
N ALA A 155 -6.68 9.06 22.07
CA ALA A 155 -7.95 9.45 21.46
C ALA A 155 -9.11 8.76 22.18
N TYR A 156 -10.33 9.19 21.88
CA TYR A 156 -11.53 8.48 22.29
C TYR A 156 -12.35 8.16 21.05
N TYR A 157 -12.97 6.99 21.02
CA TYR A 157 -14.03 6.73 20.05
C TYR A 157 -15.38 6.55 20.73
N TYR A 158 -16.43 6.92 20.02
CA TYR A 158 -17.80 6.86 20.49
C TYR A 158 -18.61 5.99 19.54
N THR A 159 -19.48 5.17 20.12
CA THR A 159 -20.46 4.40 19.36
C THR A 159 -21.82 5.06 19.43
N LEU A 160 -22.56 4.96 18.33
CA LEU A 160 -23.94 5.41 18.25
C LEU A 160 -24.85 4.19 18.25
N TYR A 161 -25.92 4.22 19.03
CA TYR A 161 -26.82 3.07 19.19
C TYR A 161 -28.24 3.40 18.72
N CYS A 162 -28.78 2.54 17.86
CA CYS A 162 -30.20 2.56 17.50
C CYS A 162 -30.98 1.59 18.39
N SER A 163 -31.96 2.11 19.14
CA SER A 163 -32.81 1.30 20.02
C SER A 163 -33.86 0.47 19.31
N VAL A 164 -34.09 0.69 18.00
CA VAL A 164 -35.13 0.01 17.22
C VAL A 164 -34.58 -1.25 16.58
N CYS A 165 -33.55 -1.12 15.74
CA CYS A 165 -32.93 -2.26 15.05
C CYS A 165 -31.74 -2.87 15.79
N SER A 166 -31.41 -2.37 17.00
CA SER A 166 -30.28 -2.81 17.81
C SER A 166 -28.93 -2.77 17.06
N THR A 167 -28.76 -1.76 16.21
CA THR A 167 -27.50 -1.52 15.48
C THR A 167 -26.59 -0.59 16.28
N ARG A 168 -25.33 -0.98 16.38
CA ARG A 168 -24.25 -0.17 16.96
C ARG A 168 -23.33 0.31 15.84
N TYR A 169 -23.25 1.62 15.70
CA TYR A 169 -22.43 2.31 14.71
C TYR A 169 -21.11 2.74 15.36
N TYR A 170 -20.01 2.19 14.85
CA TYR A 170 -18.63 2.55 15.18
C TYR A 170 -18.12 3.57 14.15
N PRO A 171 -16.95 4.21 14.37
CA PRO A 171 -16.46 5.26 13.47
C PRO A 171 -16.35 4.85 11.99
N ASN A 172 -15.95 3.61 11.68
CA ASN A 172 -15.76 3.17 10.28
C ASN A 172 -16.70 2.06 9.81
N TYR A 173 -17.48 1.48 10.73
CA TYR A 173 -18.36 0.36 10.43
C TYR A 173 -19.54 0.33 11.39
N TYR A 174 -20.56 -0.49 11.10
CA TYR A 174 -21.62 -0.79 12.04
C TYR A 174 -21.80 -2.30 12.21
N VAL A 175 -22.44 -2.67 13.33
CA VAL A 175 -22.77 -4.05 13.67
C VAL A 175 -24.23 -4.09 14.10
N GLN A 176 -25.03 -4.83 13.35
CA GLN A 176 -26.41 -5.10 13.73
C GLN A 176 -26.44 -6.26 14.73
N ARG A 177 -27.12 -6.07 15.87
CA ARG A 177 -27.25 -7.07 16.95
C ARG A 177 -25.90 -7.70 17.33
N PRO A 178 -24.98 -6.94 17.94
CA PRO A 178 -23.61 -7.41 18.24
C PRO A 178 -23.53 -8.61 19.20
N GLY A 179 -24.63 -9.01 19.83
CA GLY A 179 -24.71 -10.22 20.65
C GLY A 179 -24.93 -11.52 19.86
N ASP A 180 -25.30 -11.42 18.58
CA ASP A 180 -25.56 -12.58 17.73
C ASP A 180 -24.24 -13.24 17.30
N ILE A 181 -24.16 -14.57 17.31
CA ILE A 181 -22.93 -15.31 16.96
C ILE A 181 -22.45 -15.06 15.53
N ASN A 182 -23.38 -14.75 14.62
CA ASN A 182 -23.11 -14.51 13.20
C ASN A 182 -23.16 -13.02 12.84
N CYS A 183 -23.12 -12.11 13.82
CA CYS A 183 -23.16 -10.68 13.54
C CYS A 183 -21.98 -10.26 12.67
N GLN A 184 -22.28 -9.40 11.69
CA GLN A 184 -21.32 -8.91 10.72
C GLN A 184 -20.94 -7.48 11.05
N ARG A 185 -19.66 -7.18 10.83
CA ARG A 185 -19.12 -5.84 10.73
C ARG A 185 -19.27 -5.37 9.29
N VAL A 186 -20.09 -4.35 9.08
CA VAL A 186 -20.34 -3.77 7.74
C VAL A 186 -19.75 -2.37 7.69
N TYR A 187 -18.86 -2.10 6.73
CA TYR A 187 -18.23 -0.80 6.56
C TYR A 187 -19.17 0.20 5.84
N TYR A 188 -18.97 1.50 6.04
CA TYR A 188 -19.83 2.52 5.41
C TYR A 188 -19.57 2.73 3.91
N GLY A 189 -18.45 2.22 3.39
CA GLY A 189 -17.96 2.50 2.05
C GLY A 189 -16.91 3.61 2.04
N GLY A 190 -16.16 3.70 0.94
CA GLY A 190 -15.00 4.56 0.84
C GLY A 190 -13.85 4.14 1.76
N ILE A 191 -12.81 4.98 1.82
CA ILE A 191 -11.64 4.79 2.70
C ILE A 191 -11.60 5.99 3.67
N PRO A 192 -11.80 5.78 4.98
CA PRO A 192 -11.71 6.85 5.96
C PRO A 192 -10.25 7.28 6.16
N SER A 193 -10.00 8.51 6.62
CA SER A 193 -8.64 8.99 6.92
C SER A 193 -7.92 8.21 8.01
N VAL A 194 -8.68 7.58 8.91
CA VAL A 194 -8.16 6.74 10.00
C VAL A 194 -9.00 5.46 10.09
N LEU A 195 -8.33 4.30 10.08
CA LEU A 195 -8.96 2.99 10.15
C LEU A 195 -9.01 2.41 11.56
N HIS A 196 -10.17 1.90 11.95
CA HIS A 196 -10.45 1.16 13.17
C HIS A 196 -10.04 -0.31 12.98
N VAL A 197 -8.75 -0.57 13.07
CA VAL A 197 -8.17 -1.87 12.74
C VAL A 197 -8.43 -2.89 13.85
N PHE A 198 -8.12 -2.54 15.10
CA PHE A 198 -8.11 -3.51 16.19
C PHE A 198 -8.57 -2.91 17.52
N GLN A 199 -9.65 -3.43 18.12
CA GLN A 199 -10.14 -3.07 19.47
C GLN A 199 -10.14 -1.56 19.78
N LYS A 200 -9.04 -1.06 20.36
CA LYS A 200 -8.79 0.32 20.79
C LYS A 200 -7.62 0.96 20.04
N ALA A 201 -7.32 0.49 18.83
CA ALA A 201 -6.22 0.94 17.99
C ALA A 201 -6.74 1.35 16.61
N PHE A 202 -6.31 2.54 16.22
CA PHE A 202 -6.62 3.20 14.97
C PHE A 202 -5.31 3.52 14.25
N VAL A 203 -5.31 3.45 12.92
CA VAL A 203 -4.12 3.73 12.11
C VAL A 203 -4.52 4.66 10.97
N GLU A 204 -3.79 5.76 10.83
CA GLU A 204 -3.95 6.72 9.73
C GLU A 204 -3.67 6.04 8.39
N VAL A 205 -4.48 6.32 7.36
CA VAL A 205 -4.31 5.69 6.04
C VAL A 205 -2.98 6.05 5.41
N ASP A 206 -2.53 7.30 5.50
CA ASP A 206 -1.21 7.72 5.03
C ASP A 206 -0.06 6.89 5.64
N LEU A 207 -0.22 6.46 6.90
CA LEU A 207 0.75 5.60 7.56
C LEU A 207 0.69 4.16 7.02
N ILE A 208 -0.50 3.67 6.70
CA ILE A 208 -0.69 2.33 6.11
C ILE A 208 -0.13 2.30 4.68
N GLU A 209 -0.38 3.32 3.87
CA GLU A 209 0.23 3.46 2.55
C GLU A 209 1.75 3.52 2.66
N HIS A 210 2.28 4.21 3.68
CA HIS A 210 3.72 4.19 3.95
C HIS A 210 4.25 2.78 4.28
N PHE A 211 3.45 1.94 4.98
CA PHE A 211 3.80 0.52 5.18
C PHE A 211 3.81 -0.25 3.87
N GLU A 212 2.78 -0.08 3.03
CA GLU A 212 2.65 -0.72 1.72
C GLU A 212 3.87 -0.44 0.84
N TRP A 213 4.31 0.81 0.77
CA TRP A 213 5.49 1.19 0.00
C TRP A 213 6.80 0.67 0.58
N GLN A 214 6.94 0.62 1.91
CA GLN A 214 8.09 -0.03 2.55
C GLN A 214 8.11 -1.53 2.26
N MET A 215 6.95 -2.20 2.28
CA MET A 215 6.87 -3.62 1.91
C MET A 215 7.27 -3.81 0.45
N MET A 216 6.72 -3.03 -0.48
CA MET A 216 6.94 -3.22 -1.92
C MET A 216 8.37 -2.89 -2.37
N PHE A 217 8.92 -1.73 -1.96
CA PHE A 217 10.24 -1.28 -2.42
C PHE A 217 11.39 -1.82 -1.58
N GLN A 218 11.20 -1.93 -0.26
CA GLN A 218 12.28 -2.29 0.66
C GLN A 218 12.20 -3.76 1.10
N HIS A 219 11.14 -4.48 0.75
CA HIS A 219 10.88 -5.84 1.23
C HIS A 219 10.90 -5.88 2.77
N SER A 220 10.42 -4.79 3.40
CA SER A 220 10.39 -4.65 4.85
C SER A 220 9.29 -5.51 5.44
N SER A 221 9.64 -6.40 6.38
CA SER A 221 8.64 -7.17 7.13
C SER A 221 7.83 -6.28 8.07
N ALA A 222 6.61 -6.70 8.43
CA ALA A 222 5.78 -5.97 9.39
C ALA A 222 6.49 -5.70 10.73
N GLN A 223 7.34 -6.64 11.18
CA GLN A 223 8.14 -6.45 12.38
C GLN A 223 9.22 -5.39 12.21
N SER A 224 9.86 -5.33 11.04
CA SER A 224 10.83 -4.27 10.71
C SER A 224 10.14 -2.90 10.69
N ILE A 225 9.02 -2.80 9.97
CA ILE A 225 8.20 -1.58 9.87
C ILE A 225 7.78 -1.08 11.26
N ALA A 226 7.24 -1.96 12.10
CA ALA A 226 6.86 -1.62 13.46
C ALA A 226 8.04 -1.09 14.29
N ARG A 227 9.24 -1.70 14.17
CA ARG A 227 10.45 -1.23 14.85
C ARG A 227 10.89 0.15 14.36
N VAL A 228 10.91 0.36 13.04
CA VAL A 228 11.28 1.66 12.44
C VAL A 228 10.31 2.73 12.92
N TYR A 229 9.01 2.48 12.83
CA TYR A 229 7.98 3.39 13.32
C TYR A 229 8.20 3.74 14.80
N ASN A 230 8.27 2.76 15.69
CA ASN A 230 8.44 2.99 17.14
C ASN A 230 9.74 3.73 17.50
N ARG A 231 10.77 3.62 16.65
CA ARG A 231 12.06 4.29 16.85
C ARG A 231 12.07 5.73 16.31
N THR A 232 11.25 6.00 15.29
CA THR A 232 11.27 7.26 14.53
C THR A 232 9.93 7.97 14.66
N LEU A 233 8.96 7.61 13.81
CA LEU A 233 7.69 8.30 13.63
C LEU A 233 6.77 8.25 14.85
N GLY A 234 6.79 7.15 15.62
CA GLY A 234 5.91 6.94 16.77
C GLY A 234 6.26 7.77 18.01
N ARG A 235 7.39 8.49 17.99
CA ARG A 235 7.86 9.33 19.10
C ARG A 235 7.50 10.78 18.88
N THR A 236 7.43 11.53 19.97
CA THR A 236 7.31 12.99 19.91
C THR A 236 8.70 13.61 19.73
N ASN A 237 8.77 14.82 19.16
CA ASN A 237 10.03 15.57 19.05
C ASN A 237 10.73 15.76 20.40
N GLN A 238 9.96 15.71 21.49
CA GLN A 238 10.42 15.90 22.86
C GLN A 238 10.74 14.57 23.59
N ASN A 239 10.59 13.41 22.93
CA ASN A 239 10.75 12.08 23.55
C ASN A 239 10.02 11.93 24.90
N LEU A 240 8.80 12.48 24.99
CA LEU A 240 8.06 12.49 26.24
C LEU A 240 7.69 11.07 26.68
N PRO A 241 7.65 10.81 28.00
CA PRO A 241 7.17 9.55 28.52
C PRO A 241 5.68 9.39 28.17
N TRP A 242 5.34 8.21 27.67
CA TRP A 242 3.95 7.86 27.44
C TRP A 242 3.28 7.49 28.77
N ASN A 243 2.27 8.26 29.15
CA ASN A 243 1.52 8.06 30.40
C ASN A 243 0.13 7.44 30.20
N GLY A 244 -0.25 7.09 28.96
CA GLY A 244 -1.57 6.54 28.66
C GLY A 244 -1.71 5.06 29.08
N ALA A 245 -2.93 4.66 29.42
CA ALA A 245 -3.23 3.28 29.85
C ALA A 245 -2.99 2.21 28.76
N LEU A 246 -3.01 2.58 27.48
CA LEU A 246 -2.77 1.68 26.34
C LEU A 246 -1.31 1.77 25.89
N SER A 247 -0.69 0.68 25.45
CA SER A 247 0.68 0.73 24.91
C SER A 247 0.78 1.73 23.74
N ALA A 248 1.87 2.49 23.67
CA ALA A 248 2.19 3.31 22.49
C ALA A 248 2.93 2.54 21.39
N ALA A 249 3.30 1.27 21.63
CA ALA A 249 4.05 0.51 20.64
C ALA A 249 3.13 0.00 19.53
N LEU A 250 3.53 0.26 18.28
CA LEU A 250 3.05 -0.43 17.10
C LEU A 250 3.66 -1.84 17.07
N ASP A 251 2.85 -2.85 16.82
CA ASP A 251 3.30 -4.24 16.67
C ASP A 251 3.09 -4.74 15.24
N ALA A 252 3.71 -5.88 14.93
CA ALA A 252 3.67 -6.46 13.59
C ALA A 252 2.26 -6.94 13.20
N ASP A 253 1.46 -7.42 14.17
CA ASP A 253 0.10 -7.88 13.94
C ASP A 253 -0.77 -6.70 13.48
N LEU A 254 -0.66 -5.54 14.16
CA LEU A 254 -1.39 -4.34 13.79
C LEU A 254 -0.95 -3.81 12.41
N VAL A 255 0.33 -3.87 12.05
CA VAL A 255 0.80 -3.51 10.71
C VAL A 255 0.13 -4.39 9.64
N TYR A 256 0.15 -5.71 9.82
CA TYR A 256 -0.49 -6.62 8.86
C TYR A 256 -2.00 -6.45 8.79
N GLU A 257 -2.69 -6.36 9.92
CA GLU A 257 -4.14 -6.18 9.94
C GLU A 257 -4.54 -4.85 9.29
N SER A 258 -3.74 -3.79 9.49
CA SER A 258 -3.97 -2.50 8.84
C SER A 258 -3.80 -2.60 7.32
N PHE A 259 -2.72 -3.25 6.88
CA PHE A 259 -2.43 -3.52 5.47
C PHE A 259 -3.58 -4.31 4.80
N PHE A 260 -3.96 -5.45 5.37
CA PHE A 260 -4.99 -6.32 4.80
C PHE A 260 -6.36 -5.62 4.75
N LEU A 261 -6.73 -4.92 5.83
CA LEU A 261 -8.00 -4.20 5.87
C LEU A 261 -8.02 -3.06 4.85
N HIS A 262 -6.95 -2.27 4.76
CA HIS A 262 -6.86 -1.16 3.81
C HIS A 262 -6.92 -1.64 2.36
N ALA A 263 -6.18 -2.69 2.02
CA ALA A 263 -6.23 -3.32 0.70
C ALA A 263 -7.63 -3.84 0.34
N LEU A 264 -8.32 -4.50 1.28
CA LEU A 264 -9.71 -4.94 1.06
C LEU A 264 -10.67 -3.76 0.84
N LEU A 265 -10.54 -2.67 1.61
CA LEU A 265 -11.36 -1.48 1.41
C LEU A 265 -11.09 -0.81 0.06
N ARG A 266 -9.83 -0.72 -0.37
CA ARG A 266 -9.44 -0.25 -1.72
C ARG A 266 -10.08 -1.10 -2.81
N ASP A 267 -10.03 -2.42 -2.68
CA ASP A 267 -10.64 -3.35 -3.62
C ASP A 267 -12.17 -3.20 -3.67
N HIS A 268 -12.86 -3.17 -2.53
CA HIS A 268 -14.31 -2.96 -2.48
C HIS A 268 -14.73 -1.59 -3.05
N GLN A 269 -13.95 -0.54 -2.82
CA GLN A 269 -14.14 0.78 -3.44
C GLN A 269 -14.01 0.70 -4.97
N LYS A 270 -12.98 0.03 -5.50
CA LYS A 270 -12.79 -0.19 -6.96
C LYS A 270 -13.97 -0.98 -7.56
N GLN A 271 -14.54 -1.93 -6.81
CA GLN A 271 -15.68 -2.74 -7.22
C GLN A 271 -17.05 -2.08 -7.00
N ASN A 272 -17.09 -0.85 -6.45
CA ASN A 272 -18.32 -0.19 -6.03
C ASN A 272 -19.20 -1.08 -5.13
N SER A 273 -18.58 -1.73 -4.15
CA SER A 273 -19.22 -2.65 -3.21
C SER A 273 -18.83 -2.32 -1.77
N ILE A 274 -19.46 -2.98 -0.79
CA ILE A 274 -19.23 -2.73 0.64
C ILE A 274 -18.59 -3.95 1.28
N LEU A 275 -17.49 -3.73 2.02
CA LEU A 275 -16.85 -4.78 2.80
C LEU A 275 -17.75 -5.17 3.98
N SER A 276 -17.99 -6.47 4.12
CA SER A 276 -18.69 -7.08 5.26
C SER A 276 -17.89 -8.29 5.74
N VAL A 277 -17.61 -8.35 7.04
CA VAL A 277 -16.80 -9.41 7.63
C VAL A 277 -17.33 -9.81 9.01
N PRO A 278 -17.07 -11.04 9.49
CA PRO A 278 -17.53 -11.46 10.81
C PRO A 278 -17.06 -10.53 11.94
N HIS A 279 -17.96 -10.17 12.86
CA HIS A 279 -17.61 -9.34 14.03
C HIS A 279 -17.01 -10.16 15.19
N GLY A 280 -17.17 -11.49 15.16
CA GLY A 280 -16.90 -12.42 16.27
C GLY A 280 -15.49 -12.40 16.87
N SER A 281 -15.32 -13.12 17.99
CA SER A 281 -14.19 -13.00 18.93
C SER A 281 -12.82 -13.46 18.44
N ASN A 282 -12.71 -14.17 17.31
CA ASN A 282 -11.41 -14.60 16.76
C ASN A 282 -10.80 -13.52 15.85
N GLN A 283 -10.27 -12.50 16.49
CA GLN A 283 -9.72 -11.30 15.85
C GLN A 283 -8.49 -11.55 14.97
N ARG A 284 -7.88 -12.75 14.98
CA ARG A 284 -6.75 -13.08 14.09
C ARG A 284 -7.19 -13.57 12.72
N ARG A 285 -8.46 -13.95 12.55
CA ARG A 285 -8.96 -14.62 11.33
C ARG A 285 -10.21 -13.96 10.74
N TRP A 286 -10.63 -12.83 11.30
CA TRP A 286 -11.86 -12.14 10.89
C TRP A 286 -11.83 -11.65 9.43
N LEU A 287 -10.65 -11.41 8.85
CA LEU A 287 -10.50 -11.05 7.44
C LEU A 287 -10.36 -12.24 6.50
N ASP A 288 -10.08 -13.45 7.00
CA ASP A 288 -9.63 -14.58 6.19
C ASP A 288 -10.61 -14.93 5.05
N GLN A 289 -11.91 -14.87 5.32
CA GLN A 289 -12.95 -15.11 4.31
C GLN A 289 -12.90 -14.07 3.19
N ALA A 290 -12.86 -12.77 3.53
CA ALA A 290 -12.81 -11.69 2.54
C ALA A 290 -11.51 -11.74 1.72
N LEU A 291 -10.38 -12.07 2.35
CA LEU A 291 -9.10 -12.28 1.66
C LEU A 291 -9.20 -13.43 0.65
N GLN A 292 -9.82 -14.54 1.05
CA GLN A 292 -10.04 -15.69 0.16
C GLN A 292 -10.96 -15.35 -1.02
N GLU A 293 -12.07 -14.66 -0.77
CA GLU A 293 -13.01 -14.21 -1.82
C GLU A 293 -12.32 -13.30 -2.84
N ARG A 294 -11.51 -12.34 -2.37
CA ARG A 294 -10.71 -11.48 -3.25
C ARG A 294 -9.71 -12.29 -4.07
N ASN A 295 -8.95 -13.20 -3.44
CA ASN A 295 -7.97 -14.04 -4.14
C ASN A 295 -8.61 -14.88 -5.25
N LEU A 296 -9.77 -15.49 -4.98
CA LEU A 296 -10.49 -16.29 -5.98
C LEU A 296 -10.95 -15.44 -7.17
N ARG A 297 -11.39 -14.21 -6.94
CA ARG A 297 -11.85 -13.31 -8.00
C ARG A 297 -10.71 -12.83 -8.90
N ILE A 298 -9.54 -12.52 -8.34
CA ILE A 298 -8.43 -11.97 -9.13
C ILE A 298 -7.54 -13.05 -9.77
N ALA A 299 -7.74 -14.32 -9.39
CA ALA A 299 -6.98 -15.44 -9.93
C ALA A 299 -7.13 -15.50 -11.47
N GLY A 300 -6.02 -15.79 -12.16
CA GLY A 300 -5.99 -15.80 -13.62
C GLY A 300 -5.89 -14.39 -14.21
N ASN A 301 -6.95 -13.93 -14.88
CA ASN A 301 -7.00 -12.65 -15.61
C ASN A 301 -7.71 -11.53 -14.83
N GLY A 302 -7.94 -11.68 -13.52
CA GLY A 302 -8.61 -10.66 -12.72
C GLY A 302 -7.70 -9.54 -12.18
N GLN A 303 -6.40 -9.58 -12.49
CA GLN A 303 -5.45 -8.49 -12.19
C GLN A 303 -5.80 -7.23 -13.02
N PRO A 304 -5.75 -6.00 -12.45
CA PRO A 304 -6.17 -4.79 -13.18
C PRO A 304 -5.43 -4.54 -14.49
N LEU A 305 -4.12 -4.84 -14.51
CA LEU A 305 -3.26 -4.65 -15.68
C LEU A 305 -3.06 -5.95 -16.50
N TRP A 306 -3.94 -6.95 -16.33
CA TRP A 306 -3.80 -8.22 -17.04
C TRP A 306 -3.79 -8.06 -18.57
N ALA A 307 -4.55 -7.09 -19.09
CA ALA A 307 -4.67 -6.78 -20.52
C ALA A 307 -3.85 -5.54 -20.94
N HIS A 308 -2.78 -5.26 -20.20
CA HIS A 308 -1.94 -4.10 -20.44
C HIS A 308 -1.28 -4.14 -21.83
N ALA A 309 -1.15 -2.97 -22.43
CA ALA A 309 -0.44 -2.76 -23.67
C ALA A 309 0.27 -1.42 -23.68
N CYS A 310 1.47 -1.39 -24.25
CA CYS A 310 2.23 -0.16 -24.47
C CYS A 310 3.18 -0.34 -25.66
N LYS A 311 3.88 0.73 -26.06
CA LYS A 311 4.85 0.73 -27.17
C LYS A 311 6.03 -0.23 -26.96
N LYS A 312 6.40 -0.53 -25.72
CA LYS A 312 7.44 -1.53 -25.41
C LYS A 312 6.91 -2.95 -25.54
N CYS A 313 5.63 -3.13 -25.19
CA CYS A 313 4.98 -4.41 -25.19
C CYS A 313 4.61 -4.88 -26.60
N MET A 314 4.43 -3.97 -27.56
CA MET A 314 4.06 -4.30 -28.95
C MET A 314 4.78 -3.48 -30.00
N LYS A 315 5.19 -4.18 -31.08
CA LYS A 315 5.68 -3.58 -32.32
C LYS A 315 4.60 -3.73 -33.39
N ILE A 316 3.91 -2.63 -33.71
CA ILE A 316 2.96 -2.61 -34.83
C ILE A 316 3.79 -2.55 -36.11
N GLN A 317 3.75 -3.63 -36.89
CA GLN A 317 4.29 -3.63 -38.26
C GLN A 317 3.12 -3.37 -39.20
N VAL A 318 3.07 -2.17 -39.79
CA VAL A 318 2.23 -1.94 -40.97
C VAL A 318 2.85 -2.78 -42.09
N LYS A 319 2.16 -3.83 -42.51
CA LYS A 319 2.58 -4.62 -43.67
C LYS A 319 2.19 -3.83 -44.90
N ASP A 320 3.16 -3.20 -45.55
CA ASP A 320 3.02 -2.83 -46.95
C ASP A 320 3.00 -4.13 -47.77
N ASP A 321 1.82 -4.50 -48.25
CA ASP A 321 1.50 -5.48 -49.29
C ASP A 321 2.63 -6.41 -49.77
N GLY A 322 2.84 -7.54 -49.07
CA GLY A 322 3.22 -8.80 -49.73
C GLY A 322 4.57 -9.46 -49.43
N THR A 323 5.43 -8.93 -48.56
CA THR A 323 6.66 -9.65 -48.18
C THR A 323 6.39 -10.74 -47.14
N LYS A 324 6.35 -12.00 -47.58
CA LYS A 324 6.36 -13.16 -46.68
C LYS A 324 7.69 -13.22 -45.92
N VAL A 325 7.62 -13.33 -44.59
CA VAL A 325 8.78 -13.63 -43.75
C VAL A 325 9.36 -14.99 -44.16
N CYS A 326 10.64 -15.04 -44.49
CA CYS A 326 11.32 -16.29 -44.85
C CYS A 326 11.35 -17.23 -43.63
N ARG A 327 10.91 -18.49 -43.83
CA ARG A 327 10.85 -19.53 -42.78
C ARG A 327 11.99 -20.55 -42.86
N GLU A 328 12.94 -20.35 -43.77
CA GLU A 328 14.06 -21.27 -43.93
C GLU A 328 15.03 -21.17 -42.76
N PRO A 329 15.53 -22.30 -42.23
CA PRO A 329 16.51 -22.29 -41.16
C PRO A 329 17.84 -21.68 -41.61
N LEU A 330 18.52 -20.99 -40.69
CA LEU A 330 19.89 -20.55 -40.87
C LEU A 330 20.84 -21.76 -40.88
N ALA A 331 21.90 -21.72 -41.68
CA ALA A 331 22.91 -22.77 -41.67
C ALA A 331 23.74 -22.76 -40.38
N SER A 332 23.90 -21.58 -39.75
CA SER A 332 24.55 -21.38 -38.46
C SER A 332 23.85 -20.29 -37.65
N ALA A 333 23.93 -20.39 -36.32
CA ALA A 333 23.46 -19.34 -35.40
C ALA A 333 24.24 -18.01 -35.52
N ARG A 334 25.34 -18.01 -36.30
CA ARG A 334 26.12 -16.80 -36.62
C ARG A 334 25.69 -16.14 -37.93
N ASP A 335 24.85 -16.78 -38.74
CA ASP A 335 24.41 -16.24 -40.03
C ASP A 335 23.24 -15.27 -39.86
N ARG A 336 23.20 -14.20 -40.67
CA ARG A 336 22.10 -13.23 -40.69
C ARG A 336 20.95 -13.64 -41.61
N PHE A 337 21.25 -14.44 -42.63
CA PHE A 337 20.32 -14.84 -43.68
C PHE A 337 20.41 -16.34 -43.91
N CYS A 338 19.31 -16.95 -44.33
CA CYS A 338 19.30 -18.38 -44.69
C CYS A 338 20.07 -18.60 -46.01
N PRO A 339 20.40 -19.85 -46.36
CA PRO A 339 21.11 -20.16 -47.61
C PRO A 339 20.44 -19.60 -48.87
N LEU A 340 19.09 -19.48 -48.88
CA LEU A 340 18.34 -18.90 -50.00
C LEU A 340 18.47 -17.36 -50.11
N HIS A 341 18.77 -16.68 -49.01
CA HIS A 341 18.88 -15.22 -48.94
C HIS A 341 20.31 -14.74 -48.65
N GLN A 342 21.31 -15.62 -48.81
CA GLN A 342 22.72 -15.31 -48.53
C GLN A 342 23.23 -14.09 -49.33
N SER A 343 22.65 -13.83 -50.51
CA SER A 343 22.96 -12.65 -51.32
C SER A 343 22.63 -11.33 -50.60
N GLN A 344 21.68 -11.31 -49.67
CA GLN A 344 21.36 -10.13 -48.87
C GLN A 344 22.47 -9.79 -47.85
N ALA A 345 23.34 -10.75 -47.50
CA ALA A 345 24.51 -10.50 -46.66
C ALA A 345 25.54 -9.59 -47.36
N LEU A 346 25.49 -9.51 -48.69
CA LEU A 346 26.38 -8.68 -49.51
C LEU A 346 25.85 -7.24 -49.68
N VAL A 347 24.67 -6.94 -49.13
CA VAL A 347 24.06 -5.61 -49.20
C VAL A 347 24.21 -4.93 -47.83
N CYS A 348 24.41 -3.61 -47.85
CA CYS A 348 24.50 -2.79 -46.65
C CYS A 348 23.32 -3.05 -45.70
N ALA A 349 23.62 -3.30 -44.42
CA ALA A 349 22.63 -3.63 -43.40
C ALA A 349 21.70 -2.47 -42.98
N ILE A 350 21.84 -1.29 -43.57
CA ILE A 350 21.01 -0.13 -43.25
C ILE A 350 19.77 -0.17 -44.11
N ASP A 351 18.60 -0.15 -43.48
CA ASP A 351 17.31 -0.20 -44.15
C ASP A 351 17.20 0.89 -45.22
N GLY A 352 16.83 0.50 -46.44
CA GLY A 352 16.75 1.39 -47.60
C GLY A 352 18.05 1.60 -48.37
N CYS A 353 19.21 1.17 -47.85
CA CYS A 353 20.48 1.21 -48.57
C CYS A 353 20.64 -0.01 -49.49
N LYS A 354 20.94 0.22 -50.78
CA LYS A 354 21.18 -0.84 -51.77
C LYS A 354 22.66 -1.00 -52.15
N ASN A 355 23.55 -0.26 -51.51
CA ASN A 355 24.98 -0.34 -51.77
C ASN A 355 25.56 -1.67 -51.24
N PRO A 356 26.60 -2.21 -51.88
CA PRO A 356 27.26 -3.41 -51.39
C PRO A 356 27.89 -3.17 -50.02
N ALA A 357 27.80 -4.15 -49.13
CA ALA A 357 28.56 -4.17 -47.89
C ALA A 357 30.05 -4.34 -48.20
N GLU A 358 30.91 -3.66 -47.44
CA GLU A 358 32.36 -3.81 -47.59
C GLU A 358 32.83 -5.14 -46.98
N LEU A 359 33.92 -5.70 -47.51
CA LEU A 359 34.49 -6.94 -46.98
C LEU A 359 34.82 -6.78 -45.48
N SER A 360 34.40 -7.75 -44.67
CA SER A 360 34.53 -7.75 -43.19
C SER A 360 33.61 -6.78 -42.43
N HIS A 361 32.69 -6.11 -43.12
CA HIS A 361 31.71 -5.23 -42.51
C HIS A 361 30.27 -5.56 -42.93
N LEU A 362 29.30 -5.19 -42.08
CA LEU A 362 27.87 -5.33 -42.35
C LEU A 362 27.32 -4.17 -43.19
N THR A 363 28.04 -3.05 -43.25
CA THR A 363 27.62 -1.83 -43.94
C THR A 363 28.57 -1.43 -45.08
N CYS A 364 28.08 -0.57 -45.99
CA CYS A 364 28.88 0.03 -47.06
C CYS A 364 29.88 1.06 -46.52
N THR A 365 30.62 1.72 -47.39
CA THR A 365 31.68 2.70 -47.03
C THR A 365 31.15 4.06 -46.56
N ALA A 366 29.83 4.25 -46.48
CA ALA A 366 29.25 5.48 -45.95
C ALA A 366 29.57 5.64 -44.47
N VAL A 367 30.14 6.80 -44.09
CA VAL A 367 30.61 7.09 -42.72
C VAL A 367 29.50 6.90 -41.69
N GLU A 368 28.29 7.39 -41.98
CA GLU A 368 27.14 7.27 -41.09
C GLU A 368 26.71 5.81 -40.88
N HIS A 369 26.81 4.97 -41.93
CA HIS A 369 26.45 3.56 -41.85
C HIS A 369 27.50 2.76 -41.09
N ARG A 370 28.79 3.05 -41.31
CA ARG A 370 29.90 2.45 -40.56
C ARG A 370 29.80 2.82 -39.09
N GLN A 371 29.51 4.08 -38.78
CA GLN A 371 29.32 4.53 -37.41
C GLN A 371 28.11 3.85 -36.74
N ALA A 372 27.02 3.62 -37.48
CA ALA A 372 25.87 2.85 -36.97
C ALA A 372 26.23 1.38 -36.68
N GLU A 373 27.09 0.76 -37.50
CA GLU A 373 27.63 -0.59 -37.26
C GLU A 373 28.54 -0.62 -36.02
N ASP A 374 29.45 0.35 -35.88
CA ASP A 374 30.35 0.47 -34.73
C ASP A 374 29.57 0.68 -33.43
N ASP A 375 28.58 1.58 -33.44
CA ASP A 375 27.66 1.80 -32.32
C ASP A 375 26.89 0.52 -31.96
N PHE A 376 26.46 -0.25 -32.96
CA PHE A 376 25.80 -1.53 -32.75
C PHE A 376 26.76 -2.57 -32.16
N GLN A 377 28.02 -2.62 -32.61
CA GLN A 377 29.06 -3.52 -32.10
C GLN A 377 29.40 -3.21 -30.63
N VAL A 378 29.48 -1.92 -30.29
CA VAL A 378 29.68 -1.44 -28.92
C VAL A 378 28.46 -1.79 -28.07
N ARG A 379 27.23 -1.51 -28.54
CA ARG A 379 26.00 -1.91 -27.84
C ARG A 379 25.93 -3.43 -27.64
N ARG A 380 26.31 -4.24 -28.61
CA ARG A 380 26.29 -5.71 -28.49
C ARG A 380 27.25 -6.23 -27.42
N THR A 381 28.42 -5.61 -27.29
CA THR A 381 29.44 -6.02 -26.30
C THR A 381 29.21 -5.42 -24.91
N THR A 382 28.49 -4.30 -24.81
CA THR A 382 28.25 -3.60 -23.53
C THR A 382 26.79 -3.54 -23.09
N ALA A 383 25.81 -4.05 -23.85
CA ALA A 383 24.37 -3.93 -23.55
C ALA A 383 24.02 -4.44 -22.15
N MET A 384 24.55 -5.59 -21.75
CA MET A 384 24.31 -6.15 -20.41
C MET A 384 24.91 -5.24 -19.31
N SER A 385 26.13 -4.73 -19.50
CA SER A 385 26.78 -3.82 -18.55
C SER A 385 26.14 -2.43 -18.51
N GLN A 386 25.65 -1.92 -19.65
CA GLN A 386 24.96 -0.63 -19.75
C GLN A 386 23.55 -0.70 -19.16
N LEU A 387 22.82 -1.80 -19.36
CA LEU A 387 21.53 -2.02 -18.68
C LEU A 387 21.75 -2.08 -17.17
N LYS A 388 22.74 -2.88 -16.72
CA LYS A 388 23.13 -2.99 -15.30
C LYS A 388 23.55 -1.64 -14.70
N ALA A 389 24.31 -0.82 -15.42
CA ALA A 389 24.75 0.50 -14.97
C ALA A 389 23.63 1.57 -14.99
N ARG A 390 22.68 1.49 -15.92
CA ARG A 390 21.48 2.37 -15.94
C ARG A 390 20.56 2.06 -14.76
N PHE A 391 20.42 0.79 -14.38
CA PHE A 391 19.67 0.37 -13.20
C PHE A 391 20.35 0.77 -11.89
N GLN A 392 21.68 0.66 -11.78
CA GLN A 392 22.43 1.18 -10.62
C GLN A 392 22.27 2.69 -10.41
N ARG A 393 22.05 3.47 -11.48
CA ARG A 393 21.78 4.92 -11.40
C ARG A 393 20.31 5.26 -11.14
N ALA A 394 19.38 4.35 -11.42
CA ALA A 394 17.95 4.54 -11.22
C ALA A 394 17.47 4.31 -9.77
N GLY A 395 18.39 4.02 -8.84
CA GLY A 395 18.07 3.92 -7.41
C GLY A 395 17.22 2.70 -7.02
N VAL A 396 17.01 1.73 -7.92
CA VAL A 396 16.43 0.43 -7.57
C VAL A 396 17.50 -0.35 -6.80
N PRO A 397 17.30 -0.70 -5.51
CA PRO A 397 18.31 -1.41 -4.75
C PRO A 397 18.47 -2.83 -5.33
N LEU A 398 19.58 -3.10 -6.03
CA LEU A 398 20.09 -4.47 -6.09
C LEU A 398 20.69 -4.77 -4.71
N LEU A 399 19.97 -5.56 -3.91
CA LEU A 399 20.55 -6.27 -2.77
C LEU A 399 21.53 -7.32 -3.34
N ASN A 400 22.72 -6.88 -3.71
CA ASN A 400 23.81 -7.76 -4.12
C ASN A 400 24.85 -8.00 -3.02
N ASP A 401 24.61 -7.55 -1.78
CA ASP A 401 25.50 -7.81 -0.63
C ASP A 401 24.83 -8.63 0.48
N VAL A 402 23.79 -9.40 0.16
CA VAL A 402 23.49 -10.60 0.95
C VAL A 402 23.94 -11.76 0.10
N ASP A 403 25.06 -12.39 0.50
CA ASP A 403 25.46 -13.68 -0.05
C ASP A 403 24.21 -14.55 -0.22
N PRO A 404 24.00 -15.22 -1.37
CA PRO A 404 22.97 -16.22 -1.44
C PRO A 404 23.32 -17.23 -0.35
N VAL A 405 22.52 -17.25 0.72
CA VAL A 405 22.40 -18.46 1.51
C VAL A 405 21.76 -19.44 0.54
N VAL A 406 22.62 -20.14 -0.20
CA VAL A 406 22.30 -21.42 -0.79
C VAL A 406 21.97 -22.29 0.40
N GLU A 407 20.71 -22.27 0.84
CA GLU A 407 20.16 -23.39 1.57
C GLU A 407 20.25 -24.55 0.59
N ASN A 408 21.29 -25.35 0.81
CA ASN A 408 21.59 -26.55 0.08
C ASN A 408 20.50 -27.58 0.40
N ASP A 409 19.31 -27.42 -0.19
CA ASP A 409 18.20 -28.36 -0.04
C ASP A 409 18.33 -29.54 -1.02
N GLY A 410 19.58 -29.99 -1.19
CA GLY A 410 19.97 -31.09 -2.05
C GLY A 410 20.98 -31.96 -1.33
N SER A 411 20.58 -32.68 -0.29
CA SER A 411 21.37 -33.82 0.17
C SER A 411 21.25 -34.95 -0.87
N ILE A 412 21.98 -34.84 -1.98
CA ILE A 412 22.50 -36.02 -2.67
C ILE A 412 23.64 -36.52 -1.77
N THR A 413 23.29 -37.24 -0.71
CA THR A 413 24.29 -38.08 -0.04
C THR A 413 24.47 -39.29 -0.94
N GLU A 414 25.61 -39.38 -1.61
CA GLU A 414 26.13 -40.66 -2.07
C GLU A 414 26.04 -41.65 -0.90
N ALA A 415 25.34 -42.75 -1.14
CA ALA A 415 25.01 -43.72 -0.12
C ALA A 415 26.28 -44.41 0.39
N ILE A 416 26.72 -44.03 1.59
CA ILE A 416 27.57 -44.90 2.41
C ILE A 416 26.63 -45.95 3.00
N PRO A 417 26.81 -47.26 2.72
CA PRO A 417 25.90 -48.29 3.19
C PRO A 417 26.09 -48.49 4.69
N SER A 418 25.29 -47.78 5.49
CA SER A 418 25.17 -47.99 6.94
C SER A 418 23.88 -48.74 7.23
N SER A 419 24.01 -49.93 7.79
CA SER A 419 22.97 -50.94 8.02
C SER A 419 22.03 -50.62 9.19
N THR A 420 21.63 -49.37 9.37
CA THR A 420 20.60 -49.00 10.35
C THR A 420 19.51 -48.22 9.64
N ALA A 421 18.29 -48.78 9.61
CA ALA A 421 17.13 -48.15 9.00
C ALA A 421 16.89 -46.78 9.64
N ARG A 422 17.27 -45.71 8.94
CA ARG A 422 16.92 -44.34 9.35
C ARG A 422 15.41 -44.22 9.27
N LEU A 423 14.77 -43.98 10.40
CA LEU A 423 13.39 -43.52 10.46
C LEU A 423 13.30 -42.20 9.71
N THR A 424 12.78 -42.24 8.49
CA THR A 424 12.42 -41.05 7.72
C THR A 424 11.06 -40.56 8.21
N GLY A 425 11.05 -39.56 9.08
CA GLY A 425 9.85 -38.89 9.56
C GLY A 425 9.69 -37.51 8.93
N GLN A 426 8.51 -37.19 8.41
CA GLN A 426 8.21 -35.86 7.90
C GLN A 426 7.83 -34.95 9.08
N MET A 427 8.83 -34.29 9.68
CA MET A 427 8.65 -33.45 10.87
C MET A 427 8.61 -31.94 10.57
N SER A 428 8.82 -31.54 9.30
CA SER A 428 8.73 -30.16 8.81
C SER A 428 7.65 -30.01 7.73
N ARG A 429 7.18 -28.78 7.53
CA ARG A 429 6.29 -28.45 6.41
C ARG A 429 7.08 -28.51 5.10
N ARG A 430 6.54 -29.17 4.07
CA ARG A 430 7.08 -29.09 2.72
C ARG A 430 6.59 -27.80 2.07
N TRP A 431 7.53 -26.89 1.81
CA TRP A 431 7.33 -25.67 1.01
C TRP A 431 7.72 -25.93 -0.44
N THR A 432 7.16 -26.98 -1.06
CA THR A 432 7.39 -27.23 -2.47
C THR A 432 6.29 -26.57 -3.26
N HIS A 433 6.23 -25.23 -3.23
CA HIS A 433 5.46 -24.49 -4.21
C HIS A 433 6.37 -23.53 -4.98
N ASN A 434 6.28 -23.57 -6.30
CA ASN A 434 6.99 -22.66 -7.19
C ASN A 434 6.02 -21.58 -7.68
N GLU A 435 6.42 -20.32 -7.67
CA GLU A 435 5.59 -19.22 -8.16
C GLU A 435 5.96 -18.92 -9.60
N GLN A 436 4.97 -18.97 -10.48
CA GLN A 436 5.13 -18.66 -11.89
C GLN A 436 4.48 -17.32 -12.18
N LEU A 437 5.27 -16.41 -12.75
CA LEU A 437 4.85 -15.07 -13.14
C LEU A 437 4.78 -14.96 -14.65
N VAL A 438 3.68 -14.43 -15.17
CA VAL A 438 3.57 -14.02 -16.57
C VAL A 438 3.89 -12.54 -16.64
N VAL A 439 5.03 -12.22 -17.25
CA VAL A 439 5.57 -10.85 -17.29
C VAL A 439 5.60 -10.38 -18.73
N TYR A 440 4.96 -9.25 -18.99
CA TYR A 440 5.02 -8.62 -20.28
C TYR A 440 6.40 -8.00 -20.56
N PRO A 441 6.80 -7.79 -21.83
CA PRO A 441 8.11 -7.22 -22.17
C PRO A 441 8.39 -5.85 -21.54
N CYS A 442 7.35 -5.11 -21.17
CA CYS A 442 7.42 -3.82 -20.49
C CYS A 442 7.59 -3.90 -18.96
N GLY A 443 7.62 -5.11 -18.37
CA GLY A 443 7.84 -5.33 -16.93
C GLY A 443 6.57 -5.51 -16.10
N ILE A 444 5.39 -5.23 -16.68
CA ILE A 444 4.08 -5.46 -16.07
C ILE A 444 3.86 -6.95 -15.86
N ILE A 445 3.46 -7.33 -14.64
CA ILE A 445 3.09 -8.71 -14.29
C ILE A 445 1.61 -8.88 -14.61
N ALA A 446 1.30 -9.67 -15.64
CA ALA A 446 -0.07 -9.90 -16.09
C ALA A 446 -0.82 -10.90 -15.21
N SER A 447 -0.11 -11.93 -14.71
CA SER A 447 -0.69 -12.95 -13.84
C SER A 447 0.37 -13.67 -13.00
N ARG A 448 -0.09 -14.31 -11.92
CA ARG A 448 0.69 -15.16 -11.03
C ARG A 448 -0.03 -16.51 -10.86
N CYS A 449 0.73 -17.59 -10.72
CA CYS A 449 0.20 -18.90 -10.37
C CYS A 449 1.15 -19.65 -9.43
N THR A 450 0.60 -20.22 -8.36
CA THR A 450 1.33 -21.08 -7.42
C THR A 450 1.29 -22.54 -7.88
N PHE A 451 2.45 -23.13 -8.15
CA PHE A 451 2.61 -24.51 -8.59
C PHE A 451 2.97 -25.39 -7.40
N TYR A 452 2.03 -26.22 -6.95
CA TYR A 452 2.30 -27.17 -5.87
C TYR A 452 3.07 -28.39 -6.39
N ASN A 453 4.19 -28.71 -5.76
CA ASN A 453 5.06 -29.86 -6.01
C ASN A 453 5.62 -29.93 -7.44
N SER A 454 5.74 -28.79 -8.14
CA SER A 454 6.24 -28.74 -9.51
C SER A 454 7.07 -27.51 -9.77
N GLU A 455 8.26 -27.70 -10.33
CA GLU A 455 9.17 -26.60 -10.70
C GLU A 455 8.95 -26.12 -12.15
N ALA A 456 8.22 -26.89 -12.97
CA ALA A 456 8.03 -26.62 -14.39
C ALA A 456 6.57 -26.77 -14.82
N VAL A 457 6.13 -25.97 -15.80
CA VAL A 457 4.77 -26.05 -16.41
C VAL A 457 4.43 -27.48 -16.85
N SER A 458 5.43 -28.23 -17.32
CA SER A 458 5.28 -29.63 -17.75
C SER A 458 4.91 -30.60 -16.62
N GLY A 459 5.20 -30.28 -15.36
CA GLY A 459 4.85 -31.11 -14.20
C GLY A 459 3.47 -30.79 -13.62
N VAL A 460 2.76 -29.80 -14.17
CA VAL A 460 1.40 -29.38 -13.78
C VAL A 460 0.39 -29.91 -14.80
N LYS A 461 0.50 -31.19 -15.20
CA LYS A 461 -0.45 -31.78 -16.16
C LYS A 461 -1.86 -31.93 -15.59
N ASP A 462 -2.01 -31.97 -14.26
CA ASP A 462 -3.24 -32.43 -13.63
C ASP A 462 -4.00 -31.37 -12.78
N SER A 463 -3.48 -30.15 -12.57
CA SER A 463 -4.06 -29.23 -11.56
C SER A 463 -4.54 -27.85 -12.02
N HIS A 464 -4.28 -27.40 -13.26
CA HIS A 464 -4.81 -26.10 -13.73
C HIS A 464 -5.02 -26.03 -15.24
N GLU A 465 -6.23 -26.37 -15.69
CA GLU A 465 -6.65 -26.38 -17.10
C GLU A 465 -6.40 -25.04 -17.80
N TYR A 466 -6.66 -23.91 -17.14
CA TYR A 466 -6.42 -22.57 -17.69
C TYR A 466 -4.94 -22.29 -18.00
N CYS A 467 -4.01 -22.69 -17.12
CA CYS A 467 -2.58 -22.39 -17.29
C CYS A 467 -1.99 -23.24 -18.42
N ASN A 468 -2.41 -24.50 -18.52
CA ASN A 468 -2.01 -25.38 -19.62
C ASN A 468 -2.61 -24.93 -20.97
N GLN A 469 -3.82 -24.38 -20.98
CA GLN A 469 -4.45 -23.88 -22.21
C GLN A 469 -3.90 -22.52 -22.67
N ASN A 470 -3.60 -21.59 -21.75
CA ASN A 470 -3.33 -20.19 -22.09
C ASN A 470 -1.86 -19.77 -21.88
N CYS A 471 -1.11 -20.49 -21.05
CA CYS A 471 0.27 -20.16 -20.70
C CYS A 471 1.27 -21.23 -21.14
N ASN A 472 0.86 -22.20 -21.97
CA ASN A 472 1.78 -23.19 -22.52
C ASN A 472 2.60 -22.56 -23.66
N PRO A 473 3.90 -22.29 -23.45
CA PRO A 473 4.74 -21.67 -24.48
C PRO A 473 4.87 -22.56 -25.73
N ALA A 474 4.60 -23.88 -25.64
CA ALA A 474 4.54 -24.77 -26.79
C ALA A 474 3.39 -24.45 -27.77
N GLY A 475 2.41 -23.64 -27.36
CA GLY A 475 1.38 -23.11 -28.24
C GLY A 475 1.85 -21.97 -29.16
N TYR A 476 3.07 -21.46 -28.97
CA TYR A 476 3.61 -20.29 -29.69
C TYR A 476 4.95 -20.66 -30.38
N PRO A 477 4.92 -21.32 -31.55
CA PRO A 477 6.12 -21.79 -32.25
C PRO A 477 7.15 -20.70 -32.58
N GLU A 478 6.70 -19.45 -32.70
CA GLU A 478 7.53 -18.27 -32.89
C GLU A 478 8.45 -17.95 -31.70
N LEU A 479 8.18 -18.53 -30.52
CA LEU A 479 9.03 -18.42 -29.34
C LEU A 479 10.12 -19.50 -29.29
N GLN A 480 10.19 -20.39 -30.29
CA GLN A 480 11.25 -21.41 -30.41
C GLN A 480 12.16 -21.13 -31.60
N GLN A 481 13.47 -21.11 -31.34
CA GLN A 481 14.51 -21.09 -32.36
C GLN A 481 15.34 -22.38 -32.24
N GLY A 482 14.93 -23.41 -32.99
CA GLY A 482 15.45 -24.78 -32.82
C GLY A 482 14.98 -25.38 -31.50
N GLU A 483 15.90 -25.91 -30.69
CA GLU A 483 15.61 -26.45 -29.35
C GLU A 483 15.61 -25.38 -28.23
N LYS A 484 15.84 -24.11 -28.56
CA LYS A 484 15.98 -23.02 -27.58
C LYS A 484 14.78 -22.08 -27.61
N TRP A 485 14.32 -21.69 -26.43
CA TRP A 485 13.25 -20.71 -26.26
C TRP A 485 13.79 -19.28 -26.36
N THR A 486 13.12 -18.44 -27.16
CA THR A 486 13.39 -17.00 -27.30
C THR A 486 12.32 -16.21 -26.56
N PHE A 487 12.62 -15.85 -25.31
CA PHE A 487 11.85 -14.87 -24.54
C PHE A 487 12.82 -13.89 -23.88
N ASN A 488 12.33 -12.73 -23.43
CA ASN A 488 13.16 -11.76 -22.71
C ASN A 488 13.48 -12.31 -21.30
N SER A 489 14.48 -13.19 -21.22
CA SER A 489 14.90 -13.84 -19.99
C SER A 489 15.29 -12.83 -18.91
N SER A 490 15.83 -11.68 -19.30
CA SER A 490 16.27 -10.65 -18.36
C SER A 490 15.11 -9.99 -17.61
N ALA A 491 13.99 -9.70 -18.28
CA ALA A 491 12.80 -9.14 -17.62
C ALA A 491 12.14 -10.15 -16.67
N ALA A 492 12.10 -11.42 -17.07
CA ALA A 492 11.57 -12.51 -16.25
C ALA A 492 12.46 -12.77 -15.03
N GLU A 493 13.78 -12.87 -15.20
CA GLU A 493 14.75 -13.11 -14.12
C GLU A 493 14.71 -12.00 -13.07
N GLN A 494 14.74 -10.73 -13.48
CA GLN A 494 14.64 -9.59 -12.57
C GLN A 494 13.33 -9.59 -11.77
N THR A 495 12.23 -9.93 -12.42
CA THR A 495 10.92 -9.97 -11.77
C THR A 495 10.84 -11.11 -10.77
N ASN A 496 11.42 -12.28 -11.08
CA ASN A 496 11.53 -13.40 -10.15
C ASN A 496 12.45 -13.07 -8.96
N THR A 497 13.58 -12.39 -9.17
CA THR A 497 14.44 -11.94 -8.08
C THR A 497 13.72 -10.98 -7.14
N TRP A 498 13.01 -9.99 -7.68
CA TRP A 498 12.17 -9.09 -6.89
C TRP A 498 11.10 -9.86 -6.10
N PHE A 499 10.38 -10.78 -6.75
CA PHE A 499 9.32 -11.54 -6.09
C PHE A 499 9.87 -12.47 -5.00
N GLY A 500 11.04 -13.08 -5.23
CA GLY A 500 11.70 -13.95 -4.25
C GLY A 500 12.13 -13.23 -2.96
N ALA A 501 12.33 -11.92 -3.01
CA ALA A 501 12.69 -11.13 -1.82
C ALA A 501 11.56 -11.04 -0.78
N PHE A 502 10.31 -11.38 -1.14
CA PHE A 502 9.20 -11.47 -0.19
C PHE A 502 9.15 -12.79 0.59
N HIS A 503 9.89 -13.84 0.18
CA HIS A 503 9.83 -15.16 0.84
C HIS A 503 10.03 -15.11 2.37
N PRO A 504 11.01 -14.35 2.92
CA PRO A 504 11.17 -14.25 4.38
C PRO A 504 9.98 -13.60 5.10
N ILE A 505 9.24 -12.73 4.40
CA ILE A 505 8.09 -11.99 4.96
C ILE A 505 6.87 -12.90 5.07
N VAL A 506 6.64 -13.72 4.04
CA VAL A 506 5.42 -14.52 3.88
C VAL A 506 5.53 -15.94 4.47
N LYS A 507 6.71 -16.31 4.98
CA LYS A 507 7.02 -17.65 5.51
C LYS A 507 6.04 -18.17 6.56
N GLU A 508 5.47 -17.30 7.39
CA GLU A 508 4.55 -17.71 8.47
C GLU A 508 3.08 -17.42 8.13
N MET A 509 2.78 -17.00 6.89
CA MET A 509 1.42 -16.68 6.48
C MET A 509 0.63 -17.94 6.12
N LEU A 510 -0.67 -17.91 6.44
CA LEU A 510 -1.62 -18.89 5.90
C LEU A 510 -1.84 -18.64 4.41
N GLN A 511 -2.27 -19.68 3.68
CA GLN A 511 -2.37 -19.68 2.21
C GLN A 511 -3.09 -18.45 1.64
N TRP A 512 -4.26 -18.09 2.19
CA TRP A 512 -5.03 -16.93 1.70
C TRP A 512 -4.34 -15.60 2.00
N ARG A 513 -3.68 -15.44 3.15
CA ARG A 513 -2.90 -14.23 3.47
C ARG A 513 -1.64 -14.13 2.61
N TYR A 514 -0.96 -15.25 2.40
CA TYR A 514 0.18 -15.37 1.48
C TYR A 514 -0.21 -14.91 0.07
N ASN A 515 -1.26 -15.50 -0.50
CA ASN A 515 -1.69 -15.18 -1.86
C ASN A 515 -2.11 -13.72 -1.97
N PHE A 516 -2.91 -13.26 -1.01
CA PHE A 516 -3.38 -11.88 -0.99
C PHE A 516 -2.22 -10.89 -0.93
N PHE A 517 -1.26 -11.11 -0.03
CA PHE A 517 -0.07 -10.28 0.11
C PHE A 517 0.74 -10.22 -1.19
N CYS A 518 1.06 -11.38 -1.78
CA CYS A 518 1.82 -11.46 -3.03
C CYS A 518 1.12 -10.70 -4.17
N ASP A 519 -0.19 -10.89 -4.31
CA ASP A 519 -0.96 -10.23 -5.36
C ASP A 519 -1.09 -8.72 -5.13
N GLU A 520 -1.18 -8.25 -3.87
CA GLU A 520 -1.11 -6.82 -3.55
C GLU A 520 0.27 -6.22 -3.85
N MET A 521 1.37 -6.91 -3.55
CA MET A 521 2.70 -6.45 -3.93
C MET A 521 2.86 -6.33 -5.45
N ILE A 522 2.30 -7.29 -6.20
CA ILE A 522 2.25 -7.23 -7.67
C ILE A 522 1.45 -6.02 -8.13
N MET A 523 0.28 -5.77 -7.54
CA MET A 523 -0.57 -4.63 -7.90
C MET A 523 0.13 -3.29 -7.66
N LEU A 524 0.74 -3.09 -6.48
CA LEU A 524 1.49 -1.88 -6.16
C LEU A 524 2.69 -1.68 -7.11
N ARG A 525 3.43 -2.75 -7.43
CA ARG A 525 4.53 -2.67 -8.41
C ARG A 525 4.04 -2.32 -9.80
N ASN A 526 2.91 -2.91 -10.21
CA ASN A 526 2.30 -2.67 -11.50
C ASN A 526 1.80 -1.23 -11.65
N GLU A 527 1.14 -0.69 -10.61
CA GLU A 527 0.73 0.72 -10.55
C GLU A 527 1.96 1.64 -10.73
N TRP A 528 3.03 1.42 -9.97
CA TRP A 528 4.28 2.18 -10.14
C TRP A 528 4.93 2.00 -11.53
N THR A 529 4.95 0.78 -12.06
CA THR A 529 5.55 0.49 -13.38
C THR A 529 4.78 1.19 -14.49
N GLU A 530 3.45 1.23 -14.40
CA GLU A 530 2.60 1.95 -15.35
C GLU A 530 2.87 3.45 -15.35
N GLU A 531 3.04 4.06 -14.17
CA GLU A 531 3.44 5.47 -14.04
C GLU A 531 4.79 5.75 -14.71
N GLU A 532 5.79 4.88 -14.52
CA GLU A 532 7.09 5.02 -15.17
C GLU A 532 6.98 4.88 -16.70
N LEU A 533 6.20 3.90 -17.19
CA LEU A 533 5.94 3.75 -18.62
C LEU A 533 5.26 4.99 -19.22
N PHE A 534 4.36 5.63 -18.47
CA PHE A 534 3.74 6.88 -18.88
C PHE A 534 4.78 8.01 -18.98
N LYS A 535 5.64 8.19 -17.97
CA LYS A 535 6.73 9.18 -17.97
C LYS A 535 7.70 9.01 -19.13
N GLU A 536 7.97 7.77 -19.52
CA GLU A 536 8.82 7.43 -20.67
C GLU A 536 8.12 7.60 -22.04
N GLY A 537 6.84 7.99 -22.08
CA GLY A 537 6.10 8.14 -23.32
C GLY A 537 5.72 6.82 -24.00
N SER A 538 5.69 5.71 -23.24
CA SER A 538 5.35 4.37 -23.74
C SER A 538 3.85 4.17 -24.01
N CYS A 539 3.01 5.14 -23.64
CA CYS A 539 1.55 5.15 -23.85
C CYS A 539 0.88 3.86 -23.33
N PRO A 540 0.92 3.59 -22.01
CA PRO A 540 0.24 2.45 -21.43
C PRO A 540 -1.29 2.57 -21.59
N ILE A 541 -1.94 1.49 -22.00
CA ILE A 541 -3.39 1.36 -22.14
C ILE A 541 -3.85 -0.03 -21.70
N ILE A 542 -5.12 -0.15 -21.30
CA ILE A 542 -5.78 -1.46 -21.11
C ILE A 542 -6.55 -1.82 -22.37
N ARG A 543 -6.33 -3.04 -22.88
CA ARG A 543 -7.03 -3.54 -24.07
C ARG A 543 -8.32 -4.24 -23.71
N SER A 544 -9.25 -4.27 -24.66
CA SER A 544 -10.42 -5.13 -24.54
C SER A 544 -10.00 -6.60 -24.58
N GLU A 545 -10.74 -7.44 -23.86
CA GLU A 545 -10.53 -8.90 -23.91
C GLU A 545 -10.69 -9.46 -25.33
N SER A 546 -11.60 -8.87 -26.14
CA SER A 546 -11.80 -9.22 -27.55
C SER A 546 -10.55 -9.02 -28.39
N PHE A 547 -9.76 -7.97 -28.11
CA PHE A 547 -8.51 -7.69 -28.83
C PHE A 547 -7.50 -8.83 -28.60
N LEU A 548 -7.34 -9.30 -27.35
CA LEU A 548 -6.33 -10.30 -26.99
C LEU A 548 -6.68 -11.70 -27.51
N ARG A 549 -7.96 -11.98 -27.76
CA ARG A 549 -8.45 -13.25 -28.34
C ARG A 549 -8.45 -13.25 -29.88
N GLY A 550 -7.89 -12.23 -30.53
CA GLY A 550 -7.79 -12.14 -31.98
C GLY A 550 -9.08 -11.68 -32.68
N GLY A 551 -9.95 -10.95 -31.99
CA GLY A 551 -11.07 -10.25 -32.62
C GLY A 551 -10.61 -9.10 -33.53
N ASP A 552 -11.46 -8.74 -34.50
CA ASP A 552 -11.17 -7.78 -35.58
C ASP A 552 -10.50 -6.48 -35.10
N TRP A 553 -9.50 -6.06 -35.88
CA TRP A 553 -8.56 -4.96 -35.62
C TRP A 553 -9.16 -3.56 -35.65
#